data_AF-A0A2K0TQA6-F1
#
_entry.id   AF-A0A2K0TQA6-F1
#
_cell.length_a   1.000
_cell.length_b   1.000
_cell.length_c   1.000
_cell.angle_alpha   90.00
_cell.angle_beta   90.00
_cell.angle_gamma   90.00
#
_symmetry.space_group_name_H-M   'P 1'
#
loop_
_entity.id
_entity.type
_entity.pdbx_description
1 polymer ?
#
loop_
_entity_poly.entity_id
_entity_poly.type
_entity_poly.pdbx_seq_one_letter_code
_entity_poly.pdbx_strand_id
1 'polypeptide(L)'
;MNSTANSTSQIPPNGIGAVSFTPLLAPNALFVTLFTILFTIQIILNIRFWRFYGYATGMLGGLLLEMLGYVAKIQLSHNRANKNGYIMYIIGLTLGPTFLSSSLYLGISTLQRHYKAARLARISPRLFASLFILGDFICLCFIGCGGSLAAIFDTNPIGVDLMIAGLATQVLFTAIFCLLLAIVCFKIHKQLAEDKKLAYIVGRRRYIPPLACYAEV
;
A
#
# COMPACT_ATOMS: atom_id res chain seq x y z
N MET A 1 46.13 32.52 -1.65
CA MET A 1 46.70 31.36 -0.93
C MET A 1 46.00 31.30 0.42
N ASN A 2 45.16 30.36 0.85
CA ASN A 2 44.62 29.10 0.35
C ASN A 2 43.25 28.95 1.07
N SER A 3 42.15 28.80 0.34
CA SER A 3 41.49 27.49 0.09
C SER A 3 40.82 26.85 1.31
N THR A 4 39.49 27.04 1.32
CA THR A 4 38.44 26.01 1.42
C THR A 4 38.21 25.27 2.74
N ALA A 5 37.03 25.57 3.29
CA ALA A 5 36.11 24.67 3.96
C ALA A 5 36.41 23.19 3.72
N ASN A 6 36.70 22.46 4.80
CA ASN A 6 36.53 21.02 4.81
C ASN A 6 35.99 20.55 6.16
N SER A 7 34.74 20.94 6.43
CA SER A 7 33.88 20.27 7.42
C SER A 7 33.32 18.98 6.81
N THR A 8 34.18 18.11 6.27
CA THR A 8 33.76 16.74 5.96
C THR A 8 33.75 15.97 7.26
N SER A 9 32.58 15.96 7.89
CA SER A 9 32.11 14.93 8.79
C SER A 9 32.69 13.57 8.39
N GLN A 10 33.60 13.05 9.22
CA GLN A 10 34.14 11.71 9.15
C GLN A 10 32.99 10.72 9.43
N ILE A 11 32.25 10.36 8.39
CA ILE A 11 31.24 9.29 8.45
C ILE A 11 31.97 8.00 8.09
N PRO A 12 31.99 6.97 8.96
CA PRO A 12 32.67 5.71 8.66
C PRO A 12 32.08 5.08 7.40
N PRO A 13 32.91 4.48 6.53
CA PRO A 13 32.55 4.13 5.16
C PRO A 13 31.42 3.11 5.04
N ASN A 14 31.07 2.39 6.11
CA ASN A 14 30.07 1.32 6.12
C ASN A 14 29.06 1.39 7.27
N GLY A 15 29.11 2.42 8.13
CA GLY A 15 28.10 2.60 9.20
C GLY A 15 26.72 2.89 8.60
N ILE A 16 25.65 2.87 9.42
CA ILE A 16 24.22 3.12 9.10
C ILE A 16 23.99 4.55 8.52
N GLY A 17 24.66 4.85 7.42
CA GLY A 17 25.37 6.11 7.19
C GLY A 17 25.91 6.18 5.75
N ALA A 18 26.49 5.06 5.29
CA ALA A 18 27.15 4.85 4.00
C ALA A 18 26.25 4.76 2.77
N VAL A 19 24.93 4.76 2.96
CA VAL A 19 24.02 4.95 1.84
C VAL A 19 23.97 6.45 1.56
N SER A 20 24.52 6.86 0.41
CA SER A 20 24.34 8.20 -0.17
C SER A 20 22.88 8.41 -0.61
N PHE A 21 21.94 8.24 0.31
CA PHE A 21 20.70 8.98 0.27
C PHE A 21 21.07 10.38 0.71
N THR A 22 21.24 11.33 -0.23
CA THR A 22 20.76 12.67 0.08
C THR A 22 19.29 12.47 0.44
N PRO A 23 18.88 12.61 1.71
CA PRO A 23 17.47 12.56 2.01
C PRO A 23 16.92 13.79 1.31
N LEU A 24 16.37 13.64 0.11
CA LEU A 24 15.55 14.70 -0.44
C LEU A 24 14.37 14.75 0.53
N LEU A 25 14.45 15.68 1.46
CA LEU A 25 13.44 15.93 2.47
C LEU A 25 12.12 16.26 1.77
N ALA A 26 12.22 16.90 0.60
CA ALA A 26 11.12 17.28 -0.27
C ALA A 26 10.22 16.07 -0.67
N PRO A 27 10.68 15.02 -1.38
CA PRO A 27 9.87 13.83 -1.67
C PRO A 27 9.21 13.20 -0.45
N ASN A 28 9.95 12.99 0.64
CA ASN A 28 9.37 12.35 1.84
C ASN A 28 8.29 13.25 2.46
N ALA A 29 8.51 14.57 2.54
CA ALA A 29 7.52 15.54 3.01
C ALA A 29 6.29 15.63 2.09
N LEU A 30 6.50 15.55 0.77
CA LEU A 30 5.41 15.48 -0.21
C LEU A 30 4.55 14.24 0.01
N PHE A 31 5.15 13.07 0.18
CA PHE A 31 4.41 11.84 0.46
C PHE A 31 3.65 11.91 1.78
N VAL A 32 4.27 12.39 2.86
CA VAL A 32 3.56 12.59 4.15
C VAL A 32 2.35 13.52 3.97
N THR A 33 2.53 14.65 3.29
CA THR A 33 1.46 15.62 3.07
C THR A 33 0.32 15.00 2.26
N LEU A 34 0.66 14.28 1.18
CA LEU A 34 -0.29 13.60 0.32
C LEU A 34 -1.08 12.54 1.10
N PHE A 35 -0.41 11.64 1.83
CA PHE A 35 -1.09 10.62 2.64
C PHE A 35 -1.96 11.24 3.75
N THR A 36 -1.54 12.36 4.34
CA THR A 36 -2.34 13.09 5.34
C THR A 36 -3.62 13.67 4.74
N ILE A 37 -3.53 14.26 3.54
CA ILE A 37 -4.70 14.79 2.82
C ILE A 37 -5.65 13.64 2.46
N LEU A 38 -5.14 12.56 1.86
CA LEU A 38 -5.95 11.40 1.52
C LEU A 38 -6.58 10.75 2.75
N PHE A 39 -5.87 10.71 3.88
CA PHE A 39 -6.39 10.18 5.15
C PHE A 39 -7.55 11.02 5.66
N THR A 40 -7.40 12.35 5.62
CA THR A 40 -8.45 13.29 6.02
C THR A 40 -9.69 13.16 5.14
N ILE A 41 -9.50 13.07 3.81
CA ILE A 41 -10.57 12.82 2.86
C ILE A 41 -11.27 11.50 3.21
N GLN A 42 -10.52 10.42 3.47
CA GLN A 42 -11.13 9.14 3.80
C GLN A 42 -11.90 9.12 5.11
N ILE A 43 -11.47 9.89 6.12
CA ILE A 43 -12.25 10.08 7.34
C ILE A 43 -13.61 10.71 7.00
N ILE A 44 -13.63 11.75 6.18
CA ILE A 44 -14.87 12.44 5.78
C ILE A 44 -15.80 11.48 5.03
N LEU A 45 -15.27 10.69 4.09
CA LEU A 45 -16.07 9.69 3.38
C LEU A 45 -16.58 8.59 4.30
N ASN A 46 -15.76 8.12 5.25
CA ASN A 46 -16.16 7.11 6.23
C ASN A 46 -17.34 7.63 7.08
N ILE A 47 -17.25 8.86 7.57
CA ILE A 47 -18.32 9.51 8.35
C ILE A 47 -19.59 9.73 7.50
N ARG A 48 -19.47 9.94 6.19
CA ARG A 48 -20.63 10.10 5.30
C ARG A 48 -21.28 8.77 4.91
N PHE A 49 -20.49 7.71 4.79
CA PHE A 49 -20.91 6.40 4.27
C PHE A 49 -20.68 5.28 5.30
N TRP A 50 -21.34 5.38 6.46
CA TRP A 50 -21.24 4.42 7.58
C TRP A 50 -21.61 2.97 7.23
N ARG A 51 -22.18 2.70 6.05
CA ARG A 51 -22.70 1.39 5.67
C ARG A 51 -21.62 0.39 5.22
N PHE A 52 -20.37 0.82 5.03
CA PHE A 52 -19.26 -0.02 4.52
C PHE A 52 -18.06 -0.13 5.50
N TYR A 53 -18.29 -0.61 6.73
CA TYR A 53 -17.27 -0.69 7.78
C TYR A 53 -15.99 -1.47 7.41
N GLY A 54 -16.11 -2.64 6.76
CA GLY A 54 -14.94 -3.49 6.46
C GLY A 54 -13.98 -2.86 5.43
N TYR A 55 -14.53 -2.21 4.40
CA TYR A 55 -13.73 -1.47 3.41
C TYR A 55 -13.06 -0.25 4.04
N ALA A 56 -13.83 0.51 4.81
CA ALA A 56 -13.40 1.82 5.27
C ALA A 56 -12.37 1.73 6.40
N THR A 57 -12.48 0.73 7.30
CA THR A 57 -11.47 0.45 8.35
C THR A 57 -10.14 0.00 7.75
N GLY A 58 -10.19 -0.88 6.76
CA GLY A 58 -9.03 -1.31 5.99
C GLY A 58 -8.32 -0.13 5.31
N MET A 59 -9.08 0.72 4.62
CA MET A 59 -8.50 1.85 3.89
C MET A 59 -7.85 2.85 4.87
N LEU A 60 -8.52 3.17 5.99
CA LEU A 60 -7.97 4.05 7.02
C LEU A 60 -6.69 3.49 7.65
N GLY A 61 -6.68 2.20 7.99
CA GLY A 61 -5.49 1.56 8.56
C GLY A 61 -4.28 1.61 7.63
N GLY A 62 -4.50 1.40 6.33
CA GLY A 62 -3.42 1.40 5.34
C GLY A 62 -2.83 2.79 5.14
N LEU A 63 -3.68 3.81 5.07
CA LEU A 63 -3.25 5.21 5.01
C LEU A 63 -2.52 5.67 6.28
N LEU A 64 -2.96 5.22 7.45
CA LEU A 64 -2.26 5.50 8.71
C LEU A 64 -0.87 4.86 8.71
N LEU A 65 -0.75 3.60 8.32
CA LEU A 65 0.53 2.88 8.28
C LEU A 65 1.53 3.55 7.32
N GLU A 66 1.08 3.96 6.13
CA GLU A 66 1.89 4.73 5.18
C GLU A 66 2.34 6.06 5.78
N MET A 67 1.41 6.83 6.35
CA MET A 67 1.72 8.11 7.00
C MET A 67 2.76 7.93 8.11
N LEU A 68 2.57 6.95 9.00
CA LEU A 68 3.50 6.62 10.07
C LEU A 68 4.87 6.17 9.54
N GLY A 69 4.90 5.36 8.48
CA GLY A 69 6.13 4.90 7.84
C GLY A 69 6.95 6.04 7.23
N TYR A 70 6.30 6.98 6.53
CA TYR A 70 6.97 8.15 5.97
C TYR A 70 7.40 9.17 7.05
N VAL A 71 6.62 9.35 8.10
CA VAL A 71 7.02 10.17 9.27
C VAL A 71 8.25 9.56 9.94
N ALA A 72 8.26 8.24 10.16
CA ALA A 72 9.39 7.52 10.72
C ALA A 72 10.65 7.65 9.83
N LYS A 73 10.48 7.65 8.50
CA LYS A 73 11.56 7.88 7.54
C LYS A 73 12.18 9.29 7.66
N ILE A 74 11.35 10.32 7.90
CA ILE A 74 11.84 11.68 8.17
C ILE A 74 12.59 11.73 9.50
N GLN A 75 12.07 11.10 10.56
CA GLN A 75 12.75 11.03 11.85
C GLN A 75 14.10 10.32 11.75
N LEU A 76 14.17 9.22 10.98
CA LEU A 76 15.40 8.46 10.76
C LEU A 76 16.43 9.26 9.95
N SER A 77 15.97 10.17 9.07
CA SER A 77 16.86 11.10 8.37
C SER A 77 17.57 12.07 9.31
N HIS A 78 16.95 12.41 10.45
CA HIS A 78 17.53 13.32 11.43
C HIS A 78 18.40 12.58 12.46
N ASN A 79 17.95 11.39 12.88
CA ASN A 79 18.68 10.54 13.83
C ASN A 79 18.68 9.08 13.37
N ARG A 80 19.73 8.69 12.65
CA ARG A 80 19.88 7.34 12.07
C ARG A 80 20.05 6.22 13.11
N ALA A 81 20.41 6.57 14.35
CA ALA A 81 20.59 5.61 15.44
C ALA A 81 19.26 5.22 16.15
N ASN A 82 18.13 5.83 15.78
CA ASN A 82 16.84 5.55 16.41
C ASN A 82 16.25 4.21 15.92
N LYS A 83 16.50 3.13 16.69
CA LYS A 83 15.97 1.78 16.43
C LYS A 83 14.44 1.74 16.36
N ASN A 84 13.75 2.48 17.21
CA ASN A 84 12.28 2.50 17.22
C ASN A 84 11.73 3.13 15.93
N GLY A 85 12.36 4.20 15.44
CA GLY A 85 12.01 4.83 14.18
C GLY A 85 12.24 3.90 12.98
N TYR A 86 13.31 3.10 13.01
CA TYR A 86 13.58 2.12 11.96
C TYR A 86 12.52 1.01 11.91
N ILE A 87 12.11 0.45 13.06
CA ILE A 87 11.08 -0.57 13.14
C ILE A 87 9.73 -0.03 12.64
N MET A 88 9.38 1.19 13.05
CA MET A 88 8.14 1.86 12.61
C MET A 88 8.13 2.14 11.11
N TYR A 89 9.28 2.53 10.54
CA TYR A 89 9.45 2.69 9.09
C TYR A 89 9.22 1.37 8.34
N ILE A 90 9.89 0.29 8.75
CA ILE A 90 9.74 -1.01 8.11
C ILE A 90 8.28 -1.48 8.20
N ILE A 91 7.70 -1.53 9.39
CA ILE A 91 6.33 -2.04 9.57
C ILE A 91 5.31 -1.16 8.84
N GLY A 92 5.44 0.17 8.92
CA GLY A 92 4.51 1.11 8.31
C GLY A 92 4.49 1.00 6.79
N LEU A 93 5.66 1.02 6.13
CA LEU A 93 5.74 0.96 4.67
C LEU A 93 5.54 -0.44 4.09
N THR A 94 5.59 -1.48 4.90
CA THR A 94 5.32 -2.85 4.45
C THR A 94 3.85 -3.24 4.63
N LEU A 95 3.26 -2.93 5.78
CA LEU A 95 1.84 -3.22 6.03
C LEU A 95 0.90 -2.21 5.36
N GLY A 96 1.35 -0.98 5.12
CA GLY A 96 0.56 0.06 4.44
C GLY A 96 0.01 -0.41 3.07
N PRO A 97 0.88 -0.81 2.13
CA PRO A 97 0.45 -1.23 0.80
C PRO A 97 -0.46 -2.45 0.83
N THR A 98 -0.19 -3.42 1.72
CA THR A 98 -1.00 -4.64 1.82
C THR A 98 -2.41 -4.38 2.32
N PHE A 99 -2.56 -3.50 3.31
CA PHE A 99 -3.86 -3.14 3.86
C PHE A 99 -4.68 -2.31 2.86
N LEU A 100 -4.04 -1.37 2.14
CA LEU A 100 -4.66 -0.61 1.05
C LEU A 100 -5.16 -1.52 -0.08
N SER A 101 -4.31 -2.45 -0.51
CA SER A 101 -4.56 -3.46 -1.52
C SER A 101 -5.78 -4.35 -1.17
N SER A 102 -5.80 -4.90 0.04
CA SER A 102 -6.90 -5.73 0.55
C SER A 102 -8.23 -4.94 0.61
N SER A 103 -8.17 -3.69 1.05
CA SER A 103 -9.34 -2.81 1.15
C SER A 103 -9.92 -2.51 -0.23
N LEU A 104 -9.09 -2.12 -1.20
CA LEU A 104 -9.55 -1.85 -2.57
C LEU A 104 -10.24 -3.08 -3.17
N TYR A 105 -9.69 -4.27 -2.92
CA TYR A 105 -10.28 -5.53 -3.34
C TYR A 105 -11.64 -5.81 -2.67
N LEU A 106 -11.79 -5.58 -1.37
CA LEU A 106 -13.09 -5.73 -0.69
C LEU A 106 -14.15 -4.79 -1.28
N GLY A 107 -13.76 -3.56 -1.61
CA GLY A 107 -14.63 -2.60 -2.31
C GLY A 107 -15.10 -3.14 -3.66
N ILE A 108 -14.16 -3.57 -4.51
CA ILE A 108 -14.47 -4.11 -5.84
C ILE A 108 -15.30 -5.39 -5.76
N SER A 109 -14.98 -6.31 -4.85
CA SER A 109 -15.72 -7.57 -4.69
C SER A 109 -17.17 -7.35 -4.25
N THR A 110 -17.42 -6.31 -3.44
CA THR A 110 -18.77 -5.91 -3.04
C THR A 110 -19.53 -5.32 -4.22
N LEU A 111 -18.88 -4.50 -5.05
CA LEU A 111 -19.47 -3.98 -6.28
C LEU A 111 -19.83 -5.12 -7.25
N GLN A 112 -18.91 -6.07 -7.48
CA GLN A 112 -19.16 -7.22 -8.34
C GLN A 112 -20.36 -8.07 -7.88
N ARG A 113 -20.55 -8.25 -6.56
CA ARG A 113 -21.72 -8.97 -6.03
C ARG A 113 -23.03 -8.23 -6.26
N HIS A 114 -23.02 -6.90 -6.18
CA HIS A 114 -24.22 -6.09 -6.40
C HIS A 114 -24.58 -6.02 -7.90
N TYR A 115 -23.58 -5.93 -8.78
CA TYR A 115 -23.78 -5.94 -10.23
C TYR A 115 -23.67 -7.38 -10.77
N LYS A 116 -24.66 -8.23 -10.45
CA LYS A 116 -24.78 -9.65 -10.88
C LYS A 116 -24.65 -9.89 -12.41
N ALA A 117 -24.73 -8.84 -13.24
CA ALA A 117 -24.52 -8.93 -14.69
C ALA A 117 -23.04 -9.17 -15.08
N ALA A 118 -22.08 -8.80 -14.21
CA ALA A 118 -20.66 -9.01 -14.45
C ALA A 118 -20.25 -10.44 -14.08
N ARG A 119 -20.58 -11.41 -14.92
CA ARG A 119 -20.16 -12.82 -14.84
C ARG A 119 -18.64 -13.01 -15.10
N LEU A 120 -17.85 -11.98 -14.84
CA LEU A 120 -16.41 -11.89 -15.06
C LEU A 120 -15.66 -12.06 -13.73
N ALA A 121 -15.47 -13.31 -13.31
CA ALA A 121 -14.18 -13.81 -12.81
C ALA A 121 -14.37 -15.21 -12.22
N ARG A 122 -13.95 -16.22 -12.99
CA ARG A 122 -13.81 -17.62 -12.57
C ARG A 122 -12.57 -17.85 -11.68
N ILE A 123 -11.80 -16.79 -11.42
CA ILE A 123 -10.57 -16.85 -10.63
C ILE A 123 -10.98 -16.65 -9.18
N SER A 124 -10.73 -17.66 -8.33
CA SER A 124 -10.92 -17.57 -6.87
C SER A 124 -10.01 -16.47 -6.33
N PRO A 125 -10.52 -15.26 -6.06
CA PRO A 125 -9.65 -14.12 -5.81
C PRO A 125 -9.15 -14.12 -4.35
N ARG A 126 -9.72 -14.99 -3.51
CA ARG A 126 -9.22 -15.31 -2.16
C ARG A 126 -7.83 -15.95 -2.20
N LEU A 127 -7.55 -16.79 -3.19
CA LEU A 127 -6.23 -17.43 -3.33
C LEU A 127 -5.16 -16.40 -3.70
N PHE A 128 -5.49 -15.47 -4.59
CA PHE A 128 -4.54 -14.45 -5.02
C PHE A 128 -4.18 -13.47 -3.89
N ALA A 129 -5.19 -13.02 -3.13
CA ALA A 129 -4.97 -12.20 -1.94
C ALA A 129 -4.17 -12.95 -0.86
N SER A 130 -4.45 -14.24 -0.66
CA SER A 130 -3.74 -15.06 0.33
C SER A 130 -2.27 -15.30 -0.06
N LEU A 131 -1.99 -15.53 -1.34
CA LEU A 131 -0.61 -15.67 -1.84
C LEU A 131 0.18 -14.37 -1.69
N PHE A 132 -0.47 -13.24 -1.92
CA PHE A 132 0.14 -11.92 -1.75
C PHE A 132 0.50 -11.65 -0.28
N ILE A 133 -0.41 -11.91 0.65
CA ILE A 133 -0.15 -11.75 2.10
C ILE A 133 0.99 -12.67 2.55
N LEU A 134 1.02 -13.92 2.05
CA LEU A 134 2.10 -14.85 2.36
C LEU A 134 3.45 -14.38 1.81
N GLY A 135 3.46 -13.85 0.58
CA GLY A 135 4.66 -13.26 -0.03
C GLY A 135 5.18 -12.05 0.75
N ASP A 136 4.27 -11.17 1.18
CA ASP A 136 4.62 -9.99 1.98
C ASP A 136 5.20 -10.38 3.36
N PHE A 137 4.62 -11.40 3.99
CA PHE A 137 5.15 -11.97 5.23
C PHE A 137 6.56 -12.56 5.06
N ILE A 138 6.81 -13.28 3.96
CA ILE A 138 8.15 -13.79 3.64
C ILE A 138 9.14 -12.64 3.42
N CYS A 139 8.73 -11.56 2.74
CA CYS A 139 9.55 -10.36 2.56
C CYS A 139 9.88 -9.70 3.90
N LEU A 140 8.91 -9.59 4.82
CA LEU A 140 9.13 -9.10 6.18
C LEU A 140 10.16 -9.95 6.94
N CYS A 141 10.14 -11.27 6.77
CA CYS A 141 11.17 -12.14 7.34
C CYS A 141 12.56 -11.83 6.77
N PHE A 142 12.69 -11.64 5.44
CA PHE A 142 13.96 -11.24 4.83
C PHE A 142 14.45 -9.89 5.34
N ILE A 143 13.56 -8.90 5.45
CA ILE A 143 13.86 -7.57 5.97
C ILE A 143 14.29 -7.63 7.44
N GLY A 144 13.60 -8.41 8.27
CA GLY A 144 13.91 -8.59 9.69
C GLY A 144 15.24 -9.31 9.90
N CYS A 145 15.48 -10.40 9.17
CA CYS A 145 16.76 -11.11 9.19
C CYS A 145 17.90 -10.22 8.67
N GLY A 146 17.69 -9.52 7.55
CA GLY A 146 18.66 -8.60 6.97
C GLY A 146 19.01 -7.45 7.92
N GLY A 147 17.99 -6.84 8.55
CA GLY A 147 18.17 -5.80 9.57
C GLY A 147 18.90 -6.29 10.82
N SER A 148 18.61 -7.52 11.27
CA SER A 148 19.30 -8.13 12.40
C SER A 148 20.77 -8.43 12.07
N LEU A 149 21.03 -8.95 10.87
CA LEU A 149 22.38 -9.27 10.39
C LEU A 149 23.21 -8.00 10.19
N ALA A 150 22.59 -6.93 9.66
CA ALA A 150 23.21 -5.62 9.52
C ALA A 150 23.56 -4.98 10.89
N ALA A 151 22.81 -5.31 11.94
CA ALA A 151 23.10 -4.82 13.29
C ALA A 151 24.25 -5.59 13.99
N ILE A 152 24.47 -6.86 13.62
CA ILE A 152 25.50 -7.73 14.21
C ILE A 152 26.83 -7.62 13.43
N PHE A 153 26.75 -7.57 12.10
CA PHE A 153 27.90 -7.60 11.20
C PHE A 153 28.04 -6.28 10.44
N ASP A 154 28.53 -5.24 11.14
CA ASP A 154 28.70 -3.87 10.58
C ASP A 154 29.70 -3.82 9.40
N THR A 155 30.62 -4.77 9.32
CA THR A 155 31.62 -4.85 8.23
C THR A 155 31.14 -5.55 6.97
N ASN A 156 30.05 -6.34 7.02
CA ASN A 156 29.56 -7.12 5.88
C ASN A 156 28.25 -6.54 5.32
N PRO A 157 28.21 -6.14 4.02
CA PRO A 157 27.00 -5.54 3.43
C PRO A 157 25.85 -6.54 3.24
N ILE A 158 26.09 -7.83 3.48
CA ILE A 158 25.13 -8.93 3.27
C ILE A 158 23.78 -8.65 3.97
N GLY A 159 23.79 -8.07 5.17
CA GLY A 159 22.55 -7.74 5.87
C GLY A 159 21.73 -6.63 5.19
N VAL A 160 22.41 -5.60 4.70
CA VAL A 160 21.78 -4.48 3.99
C VAL A 160 21.27 -4.93 2.63
N ASP A 161 22.04 -5.73 1.90
CA ASP A 161 21.64 -6.28 0.60
C ASP A 161 20.41 -7.20 0.73
N LEU A 162 20.38 -8.03 1.77
CA LEU A 162 19.23 -8.90 2.06
C LEU A 162 17.97 -8.10 2.39
N MET A 163 18.11 -7.00 3.14
CA MET A 163 17.01 -6.08 3.42
C MET A 163 16.48 -5.42 2.13
N ILE A 164 17.37 -4.92 1.27
CA ILE A 164 17.00 -4.29 0.00
C ILE A 164 16.32 -5.31 -0.93
N ALA A 165 16.81 -6.55 -0.98
CA ALA A 165 16.20 -7.63 -1.75
C ALA A 165 14.77 -7.94 -1.28
N GLY A 166 14.54 -7.97 0.04
CA GLY A 166 13.20 -8.13 0.61
C GLY A 166 12.24 -7.00 0.21
N LEU A 167 12.68 -5.75 0.34
CA LEU A 167 11.90 -4.57 -0.08
C LEU A 167 11.59 -4.57 -1.59
N ALA A 168 12.58 -4.90 -2.43
CA ALA A 168 12.39 -4.95 -3.87
C ALA A 168 11.37 -6.02 -4.30
N THR A 169 11.46 -7.20 -3.68
CA THR A 169 10.54 -8.32 -3.93
C THR A 169 9.12 -7.95 -3.50
N GLN A 170 8.97 -7.30 -2.34
CA GLN A 170 7.69 -6.82 -1.84
C GLN A 170 7.01 -5.82 -2.78
N VAL A 171 7.77 -4.82 -3.26
CA VAL A 171 7.26 -3.83 -4.20
C VAL A 171 6.83 -4.50 -5.51
N LEU A 172 7.58 -5.49 -6.00
CA LEU A 172 7.24 -6.25 -7.20
C LEU A 172 5.89 -6.97 -7.04
N PHE A 173 5.70 -7.73 -5.95
CA PHE A 173 4.44 -8.43 -5.70
C PHE A 173 3.26 -7.47 -5.56
N THR A 174 3.48 -6.34 -4.89
CA THR A 174 2.45 -5.30 -4.71
C THR A 174 2.07 -4.66 -6.05
N ALA A 175 3.06 -4.37 -6.91
CA ALA A 175 2.82 -3.81 -8.23
C ALA A 175 2.01 -4.75 -9.13
N ILE A 176 2.34 -6.05 -9.13
CA ILE A 176 1.59 -7.07 -9.87
C ILE A 176 0.14 -7.13 -9.37
N PHE A 177 -0.06 -7.12 -8.05
CA PHE A 177 -1.40 -7.12 -7.46
C PHE A 177 -2.21 -5.89 -7.85
N CYS A 178 -1.62 -4.69 -7.74
CA CYS A 178 -2.24 -3.43 -8.17
C CYS A 178 -2.61 -3.44 -9.65
N LEU A 179 -1.74 -3.97 -10.52
CA LEU A 179 -2.03 -4.10 -11.95
C LEU A 179 -3.24 -5.00 -12.21
N LEU A 180 -3.32 -6.16 -11.55
CA LEU A 180 -4.44 -7.08 -11.69
C LEU A 180 -5.75 -6.47 -11.20
N LEU A 181 -5.72 -5.75 -10.07
CA LEU A 181 -6.87 -5.00 -9.59
C LEU A 181 -7.29 -3.92 -10.57
N ALA A 182 -6.35 -3.18 -11.15
CA ALA A 182 -6.63 -2.13 -12.13
C ALA A 182 -7.30 -2.71 -13.38
N ILE A 183 -6.85 -3.87 -13.88
CA ILE A 183 -7.48 -4.57 -15.01
C ILE A 183 -8.92 -4.97 -14.68
N VAL A 184 -9.16 -5.53 -13.50
CA VAL A 184 -10.51 -5.91 -13.05
C VAL A 184 -11.40 -4.68 -12.92
N CYS A 185 -10.89 -3.61 -12.31
CA CYS A 185 -11.58 -2.34 -12.16
C CYS A 185 -11.96 -1.75 -13.53
N PHE A 186 -11.02 -1.70 -14.47
CA PHE A 186 -11.26 -1.21 -15.83
C PHE A 186 -12.31 -2.02 -16.57
N LYS A 187 -12.27 -3.36 -16.46
CA LYS A 187 -13.29 -4.24 -17.04
C LYS A 187 -14.69 -3.94 -16.48
N ILE A 188 -14.81 -3.76 -15.17
CA ILE A 188 -16.08 -3.41 -14.52
C ILE A 188 -16.56 -2.03 -14.99
N HIS A 189 -15.69 -1.03 -15.01
CA HIS A 189 -16.03 0.31 -15.49
C HIS A 189 -16.54 0.30 -16.93
N LYS A 190 -15.89 -0.48 -17.81
CA LYS A 190 -16.33 -0.62 -19.20
C LYS A 190 -17.71 -1.29 -19.29
N GLN A 191 -17.96 -2.35 -18.52
CA GLN A 191 -19.28 -3.00 -18.49
C GLN A 191 -20.37 -2.06 -17.97
N LEU A 192 -20.10 -1.33 -16.89
CA LEU A 192 -21.05 -0.34 -16.36
C LEU A 192 -21.33 0.79 -17.37
N ALA A 193 -20.35 1.19 -18.16
CA ALA A 193 -20.53 2.19 -19.21
C ALA A 193 -21.40 1.66 -20.37
N GLU A 194 -21.17 0.42 -20.79
CA GLU A 194 -21.98 -0.26 -21.82
C GLU A 194 -23.43 -0.48 -21.32
N ASP A 195 -23.64 -0.94 -20.09
CA ASP A 195 -24.97 -1.12 -19.50
C ASP A 195 -25.73 0.21 -19.40
N LYS A 196 -25.06 1.30 -19.01
CA LYS A 196 -25.66 2.65 -18.99
C LYS A 196 -26.04 3.13 -20.39
N LYS A 197 -25.19 2.89 -21.40
CA LYS A 197 -25.52 3.20 -22.80
C LYS A 197 -26.71 2.38 -23.28
N LEU A 198 -26.76 1.09 -22.94
CA LEU A 198 -27.89 0.21 -23.28
C LEU A 198 -29.18 0.70 -22.62
N ALA A 199 -29.14 1.07 -21.33
CA ALA A 199 -30.28 1.63 -20.62
C ALA A 199 -30.77 2.97 -21.20
N TYR A 200 -29.85 3.77 -21.76
CA TYR A 200 -30.16 5.02 -22.44
C TYR A 200 -30.80 4.77 -23.82
N ILE A 201 -30.22 3.88 -24.63
CA ILE A 201 -30.71 3.53 -25.99
C ILE A 201 -32.08 2.84 -25.92
N VAL A 202 -32.31 1.98 -24.92
CA VAL A 202 -33.54 1.19 -24.78
C VAL A 202 -34.72 1.99 -24.17
N GLY A 203 -34.54 3.27 -23.83
CA GLY A 203 -35.67 4.18 -23.58
C GLY A 203 -36.70 3.65 -22.59
N ARG A 204 -36.26 3.32 -21.37
CA ARG A 204 -37.05 2.99 -20.15
C ARG A 204 -38.55 2.66 -20.38
N ARG A 205 -38.89 1.38 -20.57
CA ARG A 205 -40.13 0.78 -20.05
C ARG A 205 -39.82 -0.62 -19.47
N ARG A 206 -39.98 -0.74 -18.14
CA ARG A 206 -40.01 -1.98 -17.32
C ARG A 206 -38.66 -2.68 -17.10
N TYR A 207 -38.24 -3.15 -15.92
CA TYR A 207 -38.91 -3.50 -14.66
C TYR A 207 -37.87 -3.42 -13.52
N ILE A 208 -38.20 -2.74 -12.41
CA ILE A 208 -37.50 -2.95 -11.12
C ILE A 208 -38.03 -4.30 -10.61
N PRO A 209 -37.22 -5.37 -10.48
CA PRO A 209 -37.69 -6.52 -9.73
C PRO A 209 -37.87 -6.08 -8.27
N PRO A 210 -38.97 -6.46 -7.61
CA PRO A 210 -39.26 -6.02 -6.25
C PRO A 210 -38.17 -6.53 -5.30
N LEU A 211 -37.81 -5.66 -4.35
CA LEU A 211 -36.90 -5.88 -3.22
C LEU A 211 -37.37 -6.98 -2.23
N ALA A 212 -38.18 -7.94 -2.66
CA ALA A 212 -38.88 -8.91 -1.81
C ALA A 212 -38.29 -10.35 -1.84
N CYS A 213 -37.18 -10.59 -2.56
CA CYS A 213 -36.56 -11.92 -2.61
C CYS A 213 -35.09 -11.85 -2.15
N TYR A 214 -34.87 -11.44 -0.90
CA TYR A 214 -33.57 -11.58 -0.22
C TYR A 214 -33.74 -11.55 1.31
N ALA A 215 -34.82 -12.15 1.80
CA ALA A 215 -35.07 -12.36 3.24
C ALA A 215 -34.93 -13.83 3.66
N GLU A 216 -34.56 -14.73 2.76
CA GLU A 216 -34.34 -16.14 3.07
C GLU A 216 -33.07 -16.61 2.35
N VAL A 217 -32.25 -17.36 3.10
CA VAL A 217 -30.95 -17.99 2.81
C VAL A 217 -29.70 -17.20 3.21
#